data_AF-A0A9X2ZK97-F1
#
_entry.id   AF-A0A9X2ZK97-F1
#
_cell.length_a   1.000
_cell.length_b   1.000
_cell.length_c   1.000
_cell.angle_alpha   90.00
_cell.angle_beta   90.00
_cell.angle_gamma   90.00
#
_symmetry.space_group_name_H-M   'P 1'
#
loop_
_entity.id
_entity.type
_entity.pdbx_description
1 polymer ?
#
loop_
_entity_poly.entity_id
_entity_poly.type
_entity_poly.pdbx_seq_one_letter_code
_entity_poly.pdbx_strand_id
1 'polypeptide(L)'
;MITHTKTAVFFIILLLLLLLTKLYIAINFWWFILIGIIWLSIVAINSAQIKSNYHVKAYCNNPSLTEKKIALTFDDGPSDITLEILDVLKKYDVKATFFCIGKNIEKYPEIIERILSEGHLVGNHSYNHSPFFDFYNAKKILEEINKTDALLEKFTSKKIQFFRPPYGVTTPSIRRAIKLSGHKVIGWNIRSLDGGIKDQKIIYNRIIKRLSPGGIVLLHDTAKHSVLVLEQFLQFLQQNNYTVITVEKLLNLKAYEN
;
A
#
# COMPACT_ATOMS: atom_id res chain seq x y z
N MET A 1 -2.66 -18.60 -7.20
CA MET A 1 -2.81 -17.55 -6.18
C MET A 1 -4.02 -17.85 -5.31
N ILE A 2 -3.85 -17.83 -3.99
CA ILE A 2 -4.92 -18.01 -3.01
C ILE A 2 -5.74 -16.70 -2.97
N THR A 3 -7.08 -16.80 -3.01
CA THR A 3 -7.97 -15.63 -2.99
C THR A 3 -9.08 -15.86 -1.99
N HIS A 4 -9.64 -14.78 -1.44
CA HIS A 4 -10.74 -14.86 -0.48
C HIS A 4 -11.90 -15.74 -0.98
N THR A 5 -12.32 -15.57 -2.23
CA THR A 5 -13.43 -16.35 -2.80
C THR A 5 -13.10 -17.84 -2.85
N LYS A 6 -11.91 -18.22 -3.35
CA LYS A 6 -11.50 -19.64 -3.41
C LYS A 6 -11.37 -20.26 -2.02
N THR A 7 -10.79 -19.53 -1.08
CA THR A 7 -10.66 -19.98 0.30
C THR A 7 -12.03 -20.14 0.97
N ALA A 8 -12.93 -19.16 0.83
CA ALA A 8 -14.27 -19.25 1.39
C ALA A 8 -15.05 -20.46 0.83
N VAL A 9 -15.03 -20.67 -0.49
CA VAL A 9 -15.68 -21.82 -1.13
C VAL A 9 -15.11 -23.13 -0.61
N PHE A 10 -13.78 -23.26 -0.51
CA PHE A 10 -13.13 -24.45 0.05
C PHE A 10 -13.60 -24.76 1.48
N PHE A 11 -13.59 -23.76 2.37
CA PHE A 11 -13.99 -23.95 3.77
C PHE A 11 -15.49 -24.21 3.92
N ILE A 12 -16.34 -23.61 3.09
CA ILE A 12 -17.78 -23.91 3.05
C ILE A 12 -18.00 -25.36 2.64
N ILE A 13 -17.36 -25.83 1.57
CA ILE A 13 -17.46 -27.22 1.12
C ILE A 13 -16.94 -28.18 2.20
N LEU A 14 -15.81 -27.84 2.83
CA LEU A 14 -15.23 -28.65 3.91
C LEU A 14 -16.19 -28.78 5.10
N LEU A 15 -16.81 -27.68 5.53
CA LEU A 15 -17.80 -27.69 6.62
C LEU A 15 -19.08 -28.45 6.23
N LEU A 16 -19.53 -28.34 4.98
CA LEU A 16 -20.67 -29.11 4.47
C LEU A 16 -20.38 -30.62 4.45
N LEU A 17 -19.19 -31.02 3.99
CA LEU A 17 -18.76 -32.43 4.02
C LEU A 17 -18.64 -32.96 5.45
N LEU A 18 -18.13 -32.15 6.38
CA LEU A 18 -18.07 -32.52 7.79
C LEU A 18 -19.47 -32.66 8.41
N LEU A 19 -20.41 -31.80 8.02
CA LEU A 19 -21.80 -31.88 8.45
C LEU A 19 -22.48 -33.15 7.91
N LEU A 20 -22.26 -33.47 6.64
CA LEU A 20 -22.81 -34.68 6.00
C LEU A 20 -22.25 -35.96 6.61
N THR A 21 -20.93 -36.02 6.84
CA THR A 21 -20.29 -37.20 7.46
C THR A 21 -20.72 -37.42 8.91
N LYS A 22 -21.06 -36.34 9.64
CA LYS A 22 -21.64 -36.42 10.98
C LYS A 22 -22.98 -37.16 11.03
N LEU A 23 -23.72 -37.25 9.91
CA LEU A 23 -24.96 -38.05 9.83
C LEU A 23 -24.71 -39.56 9.92
N TYR A 24 -23.48 -40.00 9.60
CA TYR A 24 -23.09 -41.41 9.55
C TYR A 24 -22.06 -41.79 10.62
N ILE A 25 -21.30 -40.83 11.14
CA ILE A 25 -20.20 -41.04 12.09
C ILE A 25 -20.30 -40.02 13.24
N ALA A 26 -20.00 -40.44 14.47
CA ALA A 26 -19.93 -39.52 15.61
C ALA A 26 -18.74 -38.54 15.47
N ILE A 27 -19.01 -37.35 14.94
CA ILE A 27 -18.03 -36.27 14.81
C ILE A 27 -18.21 -35.26 15.94
N ASN A 28 -17.13 -35.02 16.68
CA ASN A 28 -17.09 -34.03 17.75
C ASN A 28 -17.26 -32.59 17.18
N PHE A 29 -18.08 -31.77 17.84
CA PHE A 29 -18.33 -30.38 17.46
C PHE A 29 -17.06 -29.51 17.41
N TRP A 30 -16.03 -29.86 18.20
CA TRP A 30 -14.74 -29.15 18.19
C TRP A 30 -14.07 -29.10 16.82
N TRP A 31 -14.33 -30.07 15.92
CA TRP A 31 -13.79 -30.03 14.56
C TRP A 31 -14.35 -28.87 13.73
N PHE A 32 -15.62 -28.50 13.91
CA PHE A 32 -16.23 -27.35 13.23
C PHE A 32 -15.59 -26.04 13.71
N ILE A 33 -15.36 -25.93 15.03
CA ILE A 33 -14.69 -24.77 15.64
C ILE A 33 -13.26 -24.67 15.11
N LEU A 34 -12.51 -25.77 15.11
CA LEU A 34 -11.13 -25.80 14.62
C LEU A 34 -11.04 -25.36 13.16
N ILE A 35 -11.90 -25.88 12.28
CA ILE A 35 -11.97 -25.46 10.88
C ILE A 35 -12.28 -23.96 10.76
N GLY A 36 -13.22 -23.45 11.56
CA GLY A 36 -13.55 -22.04 11.62
C GLY A 36 -12.35 -21.16 12.04
N ILE A 37 -11.61 -21.57 13.07
CA ILE A 37 -10.41 -20.87 13.55
C ILE A 37 -9.31 -20.87 12.47
N ILE A 38 -9.08 -22.00 11.80
CA ILE A 38 -8.10 -22.10 10.71
C ILE A 38 -8.52 -21.15 9.57
N TRP A 39 -9.79 -21.16 9.18
CA TRP A 39 -10.30 -20.27 8.14
C TRP A 39 -10.11 -18.79 8.51
N LEU A 40 -10.52 -18.39 9.72
CA LEU A 40 -10.36 -17.02 10.20
C LEU A 40 -8.89 -16.60 10.28
N SER A 41 -7.99 -17.49 10.69
CA SER A 41 -6.55 -17.23 10.75
C SER A 41 -5.98 -16.98 9.35
N ILE A 42 -6.36 -17.80 8.36
CA ILE A 42 -5.97 -17.59 6.96
C ILE A 42 -6.48 -16.24 6.45
N VAL A 43 -7.74 -15.90 6.74
CA VAL A 43 -8.31 -14.60 6.34
C VAL A 43 -7.54 -13.46 6.98
N ALA A 44 -7.29 -13.50 8.30
CA ALA A 44 -6.61 -12.43 9.02
C ALA A 44 -5.19 -12.21 8.51
N ILE A 45 -4.39 -13.28 8.39
CA ILE A 45 -2.99 -13.20 7.93
C ILE A 45 -2.91 -12.61 6.51
N ASN A 46 -3.77 -13.08 5.61
CA ASN A 46 -3.74 -12.61 4.23
C ASN A 46 -4.33 -11.20 4.08
N SER A 47 -5.32 -10.83 4.90
CA SER A 47 -5.86 -9.46 4.93
C SER A 47 -4.80 -8.45 5.36
N ALA A 48 -3.93 -8.81 6.30
CA ALA A 48 -2.83 -7.98 6.79
C ALA A 48 -1.58 -7.95 5.88
N GLN A 49 -1.61 -8.67 4.76
CA GLN A 49 -0.49 -8.76 3.81
C GLN A 49 -0.93 -8.34 2.42
N ILE A 50 -0.78 -7.06 2.08
CA ILE A 50 -1.16 -6.51 0.77
C ILE A 50 -0.60 -7.29 -0.43
N LYS A 51 0.63 -7.81 -0.31
CA LYS A 51 1.29 -8.63 -1.34
C LYS A 51 0.62 -9.98 -1.61
N SER A 52 -0.26 -10.45 -0.73
CA SER A 52 -0.97 -11.72 -0.90
C SER A 52 -1.98 -11.68 -2.05
N ASN A 53 -2.40 -10.47 -2.44
CA ASN A 53 -3.48 -10.25 -3.42
C ASN A 53 -4.79 -10.97 -3.04
N TYR A 54 -5.01 -11.21 -1.75
CA TYR A 54 -6.05 -12.11 -1.28
C TYR A 54 -7.47 -11.54 -1.49
N HIS A 55 -7.65 -10.24 -1.22
CA HIS A 55 -8.93 -9.55 -1.46
C HIS A 55 -8.93 -8.67 -2.68
N VAL A 56 -7.81 -8.04 -3.01
CA VAL A 56 -7.66 -7.11 -4.14
C VAL A 56 -6.37 -7.42 -4.88
N LYS A 57 -6.33 -7.13 -6.18
CA LYS A 57 -5.07 -7.15 -6.92
C LYS A 57 -4.30 -5.87 -6.56
N ALA A 58 -3.23 -6.03 -5.78
CA ALA A 58 -2.32 -4.97 -5.39
C ALA A 58 -0.97 -5.12 -6.11
N TYR A 59 -0.51 -4.04 -6.72
CA TYR A 59 0.77 -4.00 -7.40
C TYR A 59 1.87 -3.66 -6.39
N CYS A 60 2.64 -4.66 -5.97
CA CYS A 60 3.64 -4.54 -4.90
C CYS A 60 5.09 -4.52 -5.40
N ASN A 61 5.32 -4.97 -6.63
CA ASN A 61 6.59 -4.98 -7.33
C ASN A 61 6.37 -5.28 -8.83
N ASN A 62 7.41 -5.13 -9.64
CA ASN A 62 7.47 -5.69 -10.99
C ASN A 62 8.42 -6.89 -11.02
N PRO A 63 7.92 -8.13 -10.93
CA PRO A 63 8.78 -9.32 -10.88
C PRO A 63 9.49 -9.63 -12.20
N SER A 64 9.06 -9.04 -13.32
CA SER A 64 9.70 -9.24 -14.64
C SER A 64 10.92 -8.35 -14.86
N LEU A 65 11.10 -7.33 -14.02
CA LEU A 65 12.18 -6.37 -14.17
C LEU A 65 13.47 -6.91 -13.56
N THR A 66 14.47 -7.16 -14.39
CA THR A 66 15.79 -7.66 -13.98
C THR A 66 16.82 -6.54 -13.79
N GLU A 67 16.62 -5.40 -14.44
CA GLU A 67 17.41 -4.19 -14.24
C GLU A 67 17.26 -3.69 -12.79
N LYS A 68 18.33 -3.10 -12.23
CA LYS A 68 18.37 -2.53 -10.87
C LYS A 68 17.53 -1.25 -10.74
N LYS A 69 16.26 -1.32 -11.09
CA LYS A 69 15.27 -0.24 -11.02
C LYS A 69 14.30 -0.51 -9.88
N ILE A 70 14.08 0.48 -9.03
CA ILE A 70 13.10 0.43 -7.93
C ILE A 70 12.22 1.69 -7.93
N ALA A 71 11.09 1.65 -7.21
CA ALA A 71 10.30 2.85 -6.93
C ALA A 71 10.32 3.18 -5.44
N LEU A 72 10.46 4.48 -5.13
CA LEU A 72 10.29 5.02 -3.79
C LEU A 72 8.87 5.53 -3.62
N THR A 73 8.25 5.18 -2.48
CA THR A 73 6.91 5.65 -2.13
C THR A 73 6.86 6.12 -0.69
N PHE A 74 6.08 7.18 -0.45
CA PHE A 74 5.88 7.79 0.85
C PHE A 74 4.40 7.83 1.19
N ASP A 75 4.04 7.42 2.41
CA ASP A 75 2.67 7.44 2.92
C ASP A 75 2.52 8.49 4.04
N ASP A 76 1.28 8.93 4.22
CA ASP A 76 0.72 9.76 5.30
C ASP A 76 0.80 11.28 5.13
N GLY A 77 1.71 11.80 4.32
CA GLY A 77 1.80 13.23 4.06
C GLY A 77 0.57 13.84 3.35
N PRO A 78 0.64 15.12 2.97
CA PRO A 78 1.77 16.03 3.16
C PRO A 78 1.95 16.47 4.64
N SER A 79 3.18 16.79 5.01
CA SER A 79 3.57 17.38 6.30
C SER A 79 4.79 18.29 6.12
N ASP A 80 5.21 19.00 7.17
CA ASP A 80 6.44 19.80 7.12
C ASP A 80 7.69 18.95 6.77
N ILE A 81 7.69 17.67 7.14
CA ILE A 81 8.76 16.71 6.81
C ILE A 81 8.78 16.36 5.32
N THR A 82 7.64 16.45 4.63
CA THR A 82 7.56 16.24 3.18
C THR A 82 8.47 17.23 2.45
N LEU A 83 8.60 18.48 2.93
CA LEU A 83 9.51 19.47 2.34
C LEU A 83 10.97 19.04 2.42
N GLU A 84 11.41 18.54 3.58
CA GLU A 84 12.77 18.02 3.78
C GLU A 84 13.04 16.81 2.87
N ILE A 85 12.05 15.93 2.70
CA ILE A 85 12.14 14.78 1.78
C ILE A 85 12.26 15.24 0.33
N LEU A 86 11.47 16.23 -0.10
CA LEU A 86 11.56 16.80 -1.45
C LEU A 86 12.94 17.41 -1.72
N ASP A 87 13.52 18.12 -0.75
CA ASP A 87 14.88 18.66 -0.86
C ASP A 87 15.93 17.55 -1.06
N VAL A 88 15.82 16.46 -0.31
CA VAL A 88 16.69 15.30 -0.47
C VAL A 88 16.47 14.64 -1.84
N LEU A 89 15.23 14.40 -2.27
CA LEU A 89 14.94 13.81 -3.58
C LEU A 89 15.50 14.66 -4.72
N LYS A 90 15.37 15.99 -4.63
CA LYS A 90 15.92 16.95 -5.58
C LYS A 90 17.45 16.92 -5.62
N LYS A 91 18.11 16.85 -4.47
CA LYS A 91 19.59 16.73 -4.37
C LYS A 91 20.13 15.52 -5.15
N TYR A 92 19.39 14.42 -5.18
CA TYR A 92 19.78 13.19 -5.88
C TYR A 92 19.13 13.04 -7.27
N ASP A 93 18.38 14.04 -7.73
CA ASP A 93 17.58 14.02 -8.98
C ASP A 93 16.69 12.77 -9.12
N VAL A 94 16.02 12.40 -8.03
CA VAL A 94 15.15 11.22 -7.96
C VAL A 94 13.69 11.64 -7.89
N LYS A 95 12.80 10.89 -8.57
CA LYS A 95 11.35 11.06 -8.46
C LYS A 95 10.68 9.92 -7.69
N ALA A 96 9.72 10.25 -6.83
CA ALA A 96 8.98 9.31 -5.99
C ALA A 96 7.46 9.42 -6.20
N THR A 97 6.70 8.62 -5.45
CA THR A 97 5.23 8.66 -5.42
C THR A 97 4.73 8.83 -3.99
N PHE A 98 3.89 9.82 -3.73
CA PHE A 98 3.38 10.20 -2.42
C PHE A 98 1.89 9.82 -2.29
N PHE A 99 1.55 8.90 -1.40
CA PHE A 99 0.18 8.55 -1.07
C PHE A 99 -0.31 9.47 0.05
N CYS A 100 -1.10 10.46 -0.33
CA CYS A 100 -1.45 11.57 0.54
C CYS A 100 -2.80 11.35 1.24
N ILE A 101 -2.86 11.72 2.52
CA ILE A 101 -4.09 11.73 3.31
C ILE A 101 -4.88 13.00 2.99
N GLY A 102 -6.18 12.85 2.69
CA GLY A 102 -7.05 13.96 2.30
C GLY A 102 -7.06 15.14 3.27
N LYS A 103 -7.17 14.88 4.58
CA LYS A 103 -7.09 15.93 5.61
C LYS A 103 -5.78 16.70 5.60
N ASN A 104 -4.69 16.04 5.27
CA ASN A 104 -3.37 16.67 5.22
C ASN A 104 -3.22 17.53 3.96
N ILE A 105 -3.82 17.11 2.85
CA ILE A 105 -3.89 17.92 1.62
C ILE A 105 -4.60 19.26 1.89
N GLU A 106 -5.71 19.25 2.63
CA GLU A 106 -6.43 20.49 2.98
C GLU A 106 -5.58 21.41 3.86
N LYS A 107 -4.70 20.84 4.69
CA LYS A 107 -3.84 21.60 5.60
C LYS A 107 -2.59 22.17 4.90
N TYR A 108 -2.05 21.44 3.92
CA TYR A 108 -0.79 21.78 3.23
C TYR A 108 -0.93 21.70 1.70
N PRO A 109 -1.84 22.48 1.09
CA PRO A 109 -2.07 22.45 -0.35
C PRO A 109 -0.82 22.84 -1.16
N GLU A 110 -0.01 23.76 -0.66
CA GLU A 110 1.23 24.23 -1.29
C GLU A 110 2.29 23.12 -1.42
N ILE A 111 2.28 22.15 -0.50
CA ILE A 111 3.19 21.01 -0.57
C ILE A 111 2.79 20.08 -1.72
N ILE A 112 1.49 19.91 -1.99
CA ILE A 112 1.02 19.12 -3.15
C ILE A 112 1.45 19.77 -4.47
N GLU A 113 1.32 21.09 -4.59
CA GLU A 113 1.79 21.83 -5.76
C GLU A 113 3.30 21.61 -5.98
N ARG A 114 4.09 21.67 -4.90
CA ARG A 114 5.51 21.41 -4.95
C ARG A 114 5.81 19.99 -5.42
N ILE A 115 5.18 18.96 -4.83
CA ILE A 115 5.33 17.55 -5.22
C ILE A 115 5.13 17.40 -6.73
N LEU A 116 4.04 17.96 -7.27
CA LEU A 116 3.70 17.85 -8.69
C LEU A 116 4.66 18.65 -9.59
N SER A 117 5.00 19.89 -9.20
CA SER A 117 5.91 20.76 -9.98
C SER A 117 7.32 20.19 -10.09
N GLU A 118 7.77 19.44 -9.08
CA GLU A 118 9.06 18.74 -9.10
C GLU A 118 9.00 17.40 -9.85
N GLY A 119 7.86 17.05 -10.46
CA GLY A 119 7.70 15.86 -11.31
C GLY A 119 7.51 14.55 -10.55
N HIS A 120 7.14 14.62 -9.26
CA HIS A 120 6.71 13.47 -8.50
C HIS A 120 5.25 13.12 -8.79
N LEU A 121 4.81 11.96 -8.29
CA LEU A 121 3.42 11.54 -8.38
C LEU A 121 2.73 11.65 -7.02
N VAL A 122 1.43 11.93 -7.05
CA VAL A 122 0.54 11.82 -5.89
C VAL A 122 -0.46 10.69 -6.11
N GLY A 123 -0.83 10.02 -5.03
CA GLY A 123 -1.87 9.00 -4.99
C GLY A 123 -2.75 9.18 -3.76
N ASN A 124 -3.88 8.50 -3.75
CA ASN A 124 -4.87 8.60 -2.68
C ASN A 124 -4.53 7.66 -1.50
N HIS A 125 -4.55 8.18 -0.27
CA HIS A 125 -4.34 7.40 0.96
C HIS A 125 -5.51 7.51 1.96
N SER A 126 -6.74 7.49 1.46
CA SER A 126 -7.98 7.81 2.19
C SER A 126 -8.04 9.27 2.65
N TYR A 127 -9.16 9.67 3.25
CA TYR A 127 -9.35 11.05 3.68
C TYR A 127 -8.90 11.26 5.12
N ASN A 128 -9.33 10.40 6.04
CA ASN A 128 -9.07 10.56 7.46
C ASN A 128 -7.96 9.65 8.01
N HIS A 129 -7.62 8.56 7.30
CA HIS A 129 -6.69 7.54 7.79
C HIS A 129 -7.05 7.08 9.23
N SER A 130 -8.34 6.76 9.43
CA SER A 130 -8.86 6.32 10.73
C SER A 130 -8.21 4.99 11.17
N PRO A 131 -7.89 4.80 12.47
CA PRO A 131 -7.45 3.50 12.98
C PRO A 131 -8.48 2.38 12.79
N PHE A 132 -9.75 2.73 12.53
CA PHE A 132 -10.83 1.79 12.24
C PHE A 132 -11.14 1.65 10.74
N PHE A 133 -10.30 2.20 9.85
CA PHE A 133 -10.54 2.21 8.40
C PHE A 133 -10.87 0.81 7.86
N ASP A 134 -10.15 -0.21 8.32
CA ASP A 134 -10.30 -1.59 7.83
C ASP A 134 -11.66 -2.23 8.16
N PHE A 135 -12.34 -1.70 9.17
CA PHE A 135 -13.66 -2.14 9.62
C PHE A 135 -14.81 -1.37 8.97
N TYR A 136 -14.51 -0.35 8.15
CA TYR A 136 -15.53 0.38 7.44
C TYR A 136 -16.25 -0.51 6.42
N ASN A 137 -17.53 -0.20 6.19
CA ASN A 137 -18.26 -0.78 5.07
C ASN A 137 -17.78 -0.15 3.75
N ALA A 138 -18.13 -0.79 2.64
CA ALA A 138 -17.67 -0.37 1.31
C ALA A 138 -18.11 1.06 0.93
N LYS A 139 -19.28 1.52 1.38
CA LYS A 139 -19.79 2.86 1.10
C LYS A 139 -18.91 3.92 1.77
N LYS A 140 -18.62 3.75 3.06
CA LYS A 140 -17.76 4.69 3.80
C LYS A 140 -16.33 4.71 3.27
N ILE A 141 -15.79 3.57 2.84
CA ILE A 141 -14.47 3.52 2.18
C ILE A 141 -14.50 4.27 0.85
N LEU A 142 -15.56 4.11 0.05
CA LEU A 142 -15.72 4.83 -1.21
C LEU A 142 -15.84 6.34 -0.98
N GLU A 143 -16.55 6.77 0.06
CA GLU A 143 -16.62 8.18 0.46
C GLU A 143 -15.24 8.76 0.83
N GLU A 144 -14.44 8.02 1.60
CA GLU A 144 -13.06 8.41 1.94
C GLU A 144 -12.17 8.54 0.69
N ILE A 145 -12.30 7.61 -0.28
CA ILE A 145 -11.56 7.66 -1.54
C ILE A 145 -12.01 8.88 -2.35
N ASN A 146 -13.30 9.01 -2.65
CA ASN A 146 -13.84 10.07 -3.49
C ASN A 146 -13.55 11.46 -2.93
N LYS A 147 -13.58 11.63 -1.59
CA LYS A 147 -13.28 12.92 -0.96
C LYS A 147 -11.82 13.33 -1.18
N THR A 148 -10.90 12.39 -1.06
CA THR A 148 -9.47 12.65 -1.32
C THR A 148 -9.19 12.84 -2.81
N ASP A 149 -9.86 12.09 -3.70
CA ASP A 149 -9.74 12.30 -5.16
C ASP A 149 -10.17 13.71 -5.53
N ALA A 150 -11.33 14.17 -5.05
CA ALA A 150 -11.83 15.51 -5.32
C ALA A 150 -10.88 16.62 -4.84
N LEU A 151 -10.00 16.36 -3.87
CA LEU A 151 -8.95 17.28 -3.46
C LEU A 151 -7.76 17.23 -4.42
N LEU A 152 -7.23 16.04 -4.71
CA LEU A 152 -6.07 15.84 -5.59
C LEU A 152 -6.35 16.28 -7.04
N GLU A 153 -7.56 16.02 -7.53
CA GLU A 153 -7.99 16.36 -8.90
C GLU A 153 -7.97 17.87 -9.17
N LYS A 154 -8.11 18.71 -8.13
CA LYS A 154 -7.96 20.17 -8.25
C LYS A 154 -6.53 20.57 -8.64
N PHE A 155 -5.53 19.80 -8.21
CA PHE A 155 -4.12 20.06 -8.51
C PHE A 155 -3.68 19.39 -9.81
N THR A 156 -4.12 18.16 -10.05
CA THR A 156 -3.70 17.38 -11.23
C THR A 156 -4.51 17.72 -12.48
N SER A 157 -5.72 18.26 -12.32
CA SER A 157 -6.74 18.40 -13.38
C SER A 157 -7.02 17.07 -14.10
N LYS A 158 -6.80 15.94 -13.42
CA LYS A 158 -6.89 14.59 -13.97
C LYS A 158 -7.37 13.63 -12.92
N LYS A 159 -8.17 12.65 -13.33
CA LYS A 159 -8.70 11.62 -12.45
C LYS A 159 -7.59 10.80 -11.80
N ILE A 160 -7.62 10.67 -10.47
CA ILE A 160 -6.66 9.86 -9.72
C ILE A 160 -6.94 8.37 -9.93
N GLN A 161 -5.90 7.59 -10.16
CA GLN A 161 -6.00 6.15 -10.41
C GLN A 161 -5.33 5.31 -9.33
N PHE A 162 -4.37 5.87 -8.61
CA PHE A 162 -3.59 5.13 -7.62
C PHE A 162 -4.17 5.34 -6.23
N PHE A 163 -4.47 4.23 -5.57
CA PHE A 163 -4.88 4.20 -4.17
C PHE A 163 -3.99 3.24 -3.39
N ARG A 164 -3.63 3.62 -2.18
CA ARG A 164 -3.01 2.72 -1.21
C ARG A 164 -3.89 2.65 0.04
N PRO A 165 -4.36 1.46 0.46
CA PRO A 165 -5.16 1.36 1.67
C PRO A 165 -4.31 1.68 2.91
N PRO A 166 -4.82 2.48 3.86
CA PRO A 166 -4.26 2.63 5.19
C PRO A 166 -3.79 1.29 5.78
N TYR A 167 -2.63 1.31 6.43
CA TYR A 167 -2.01 0.15 7.08
C TYR A 167 -1.64 -1.05 6.17
N GLY A 168 -1.95 -0.98 4.86
CA GLY A 168 -1.78 -2.09 3.92
C GLY A 168 -2.75 -3.25 4.14
N VAL A 169 -3.82 -3.05 4.90
CA VAL A 169 -4.83 -4.06 5.15
C VAL A 169 -5.84 -4.03 4.01
N THR A 170 -6.31 -5.21 3.60
CA THR A 170 -7.32 -5.35 2.56
C THR A 170 -8.45 -6.24 3.06
N THR A 171 -9.69 -5.88 2.74
CA THR A 171 -10.90 -6.59 3.19
C THR A 171 -11.89 -6.74 2.05
N PRO A 172 -12.95 -7.57 2.19
CA PRO A 172 -14.03 -7.63 1.20
C PRO A 172 -14.71 -6.28 0.96
N SER A 173 -14.81 -5.43 1.99
CA SER A 173 -15.35 -4.08 1.88
C SER A 173 -14.46 -3.18 1.03
N ILE A 174 -13.14 -3.20 1.26
CA ILE A 174 -12.15 -2.49 0.42
C ILE A 174 -12.24 -2.99 -1.02
N ARG A 175 -12.29 -4.32 -1.27
CA ARG A 175 -12.46 -4.87 -2.63
C ARG A 175 -13.67 -4.26 -3.35
N ARG A 176 -14.82 -4.17 -2.67
CA ARG A 176 -16.04 -3.60 -3.25
C ARG A 176 -15.87 -2.11 -3.55
N ALA A 177 -15.30 -1.34 -2.63
CA ALA A 177 -15.05 0.08 -2.83
C ALA A 177 -14.10 0.34 -4.02
N ILE A 178 -13.01 -0.43 -4.12
CA ILE A 178 -12.05 -0.34 -5.24
C ILE A 178 -12.69 -0.71 -6.57
N LYS A 179 -13.57 -1.70 -6.61
CA LYS A 179 -14.33 -2.04 -7.83
C LYS A 179 -15.21 -0.88 -8.29
N LEU A 180 -15.80 -0.13 -7.34
CA LEU A 180 -16.67 1.00 -7.63
C LEU A 180 -15.88 2.26 -8.03
N SER A 181 -14.75 2.53 -7.36
CA SER A 181 -13.92 3.70 -7.65
C SER A 181 -13.04 3.52 -8.90
N GLY A 182 -12.77 2.27 -9.31
CA GLY A 182 -11.91 1.95 -10.44
C GLY A 182 -10.41 2.06 -10.15
N HIS A 183 -10.03 2.32 -8.90
CA HIS A 183 -8.64 2.55 -8.53
C HIS A 183 -7.78 1.30 -8.67
N LYS A 184 -6.50 1.52 -8.98
CA LYS A 184 -5.43 0.52 -8.91
C LYS A 184 -4.80 0.58 -7.54
N VAL A 185 -4.79 -0.55 -6.85
CA VAL A 185 -4.18 -0.64 -5.51
C VAL A 185 -2.68 -0.78 -5.65
N ILE A 186 -1.93 0.18 -5.12
CA ILE A 186 -0.46 0.14 -5.09
C ILE A 186 0.00 -0.27 -3.70
N GLY A 187 0.70 -1.41 -3.62
CA GLY A 187 1.28 -1.92 -2.38
C GLY A 187 2.80 -1.73 -2.36
N TRP A 188 3.47 -2.63 -1.64
CA TRP A 188 4.93 -2.66 -1.51
C TRP A 188 5.42 -4.08 -1.22
N ASN A 189 6.66 -4.36 -1.58
CA ASN A 189 7.38 -5.56 -1.15
C ASN A 189 8.53 -5.24 -0.17
N ILE A 190 9.02 -4.00 -0.15
CA ILE A 190 10.10 -3.55 0.73
C ILE A 190 9.53 -2.56 1.75
N ARG A 191 9.26 -3.05 2.97
CA ARG A 191 8.72 -2.24 4.08
C ARG A 191 9.82 -1.80 5.07
N SER A 192 10.00 -0.49 5.22
CA SER A 192 10.93 0.17 6.15
C SER A 192 10.58 -0.05 7.64
N LEU A 193 9.29 0.01 7.99
CA LEU A 193 8.77 0.18 9.36
C LEU A 193 9.20 1.50 10.05
N ASP A 194 9.51 2.52 9.27
CA ASP A 194 9.89 3.85 9.77
C ASP A 194 8.76 4.61 10.50
N GLY A 195 7.50 4.24 10.30
CA GLY A 195 6.38 4.77 11.09
C GLY A 195 6.37 4.33 12.57
N GLY A 196 7.15 3.31 12.95
CA GLY A 196 7.20 2.80 14.33
C GLY A 196 8.60 2.62 14.89
N ILE A 197 9.58 2.26 14.06
CA ILE A 197 10.99 2.14 14.45
C ILE A 197 11.63 3.53 14.33
N LYS A 198 12.36 3.95 15.36
CA LYS A 198 13.12 5.22 15.37
C LYS A 198 14.61 5.05 15.06
N ASP A 199 15.15 3.84 15.27
CA ASP A 199 16.55 3.54 14.99
C ASP A 199 16.79 3.47 13.48
N GLN A 200 17.51 4.48 12.97
CA GLN A 200 17.80 4.65 11.55
C GLN A 200 18.58 3.47 10.96
N LYS A 201 19.52 2.90 11.73
CA LYS A 201 20.36 1.77 11.28
C LYS A 201 19.52 0.52 11.10
N ILE A 202 18.55 0.27 12.00
CA ILE A 202 17.61 -0.86 11.85
C ILE A 202 16.76 -0.68 10.59
N ILE A 203 16.21 0.51 10.37
CA ILE A 203 15.38 0.81 9.20
C ILE A 203 16.19 0.64 7.90
N TYR A 204 17.36 1.27 7.82
CA TYR A 204 18.27 1.22 6.68
C TYR A 204 18.67 -0.22 6.33
N ASN A 205 19.16 -0.99 7.30
CA ASN A 205 19.58 -2.39 7.08
C ASN A 205 18.41 -3.27 6.61
N ARG A 206 17.20 -3.00 7.12
CA ARG A 206 16.00 -3.74 6.71
C ARG A 206 15.65 -3.49 5.25
N ILE A 207 15.74 -2.24 4.79
CA ILE A 207 15.45 -1.87 3.41
C ILE A 207 16.47 -2.54 2.48
N ILE A 208 17.76 -2.38 2.76
CA ILE A 208 18.85 -2.93 1.92
C ILE A 208 18.79 -4.45 1.83
N LYS A 209 18.58 -5.14 2.96
CA LYS A 209 18.48 -6.62 2.98
C LYS A 209 17.35 -7.15 2.08
N ARG A 210 16.35 -6.34 1.77
CA ARG A 210 15.18 -6.70 0.98
C ARG A 210 15.18 -6.10 -0.42
N LEU A 211 16.19 -5.29 -0.74
CA LEU A 211 16.27 -4.60 -2.02
C LEU A 211 16.40 -5.61 -3.14
N SER A 212 15.57 -5.43 -4.18
CA SER A 212 15.60 -6.25 -5.38
C SER A 212 15.14 -5.42 -6.58
N PRO A 213 15.60 -5.75 -7.80
CA PRO A 213 15.01 -5.29 -9.05
C PRO A 213 13.48 -5.33 -9.03
N GLY A 214 12.84 -4.29 -9.58
CA GLY A 214 11.39 -4.18 -9.62
C GLY A 214 10.72 -3.87 -8.27
N GLY A 215 11.49 -3.61 -7.20
CA GLY A 215 10.96 -3.39 -5.86
C GLY A 215 10.24 -2.05 -5.70
N ILE A 216 9.21 -2.04 -4.84
CA ILE A 216 8.56 -0.82 -4.34
C ILE A 216 8.87 -0.70 -2.86
N VAL A 217 9.54 0.40 -2.51
CA VAL A 217 9.94 0.75 -1.14
C VAL A 217 8.86 1.64 -0.52
N LEU A 218 8.33 1.22 0.63
CA LEU A 218 7.45 2.02 1.47
C LEU A 218 8.28 2.72 2.55
N LEU A 219 8.16 4.04 2.62
CA LEU A 219 8.59 4.96 3.68
C LEU A 219 7.40 5.85 4.08
N HIS A 220 7.55 6.66 5.14
CA HIS A 220 6.57 7.67 5.52
C HIS A 220 7.25 9.04 5.53
N ASP A 221 6.52 10.08 5.15
CA ASP A 221 6.99 11.46 5.08
C ASP A 221 6.49 12.32 6.25
N THR A 222 6.43 11.73 7.44
CA THR A 222 5.91 12.35 8.67
C THR A 222 6.92 12.37 9.83
N ALA A 223 8.13 11.83 9.64
CA ALA A 223 9.12 11.74 10.70
C ALA A 223 10.55 12.09 10.24
N LYS A 224 11.27 12.88 11.06
CA LYS A 224 12.63 13.36 10.76
C LYS A 224 13.64 12.25 10.50
N HIS A 225 13.55 11.13 11.21
CA HIS A 225 14.47 10.01 11.00
C HIS A 225 14.32 9.38 9.60
N SER A 226 13.15 9.49 8.97
CA SER A 226 12.94 9.03 7.59
C SER A 226 13.72 9.85 6.56
N VAL A 227 13.97 11.14 6.83
CA VAL A 227 14.80 12.01 5.97
C VAL A 227 16.24 11.50 5.92
N LEU A 228 16.82 11.20 7.08
CA LEU A 228 18.20 10.69 7.19
C LEU A 228 18.34 9.28 6.59
N VAL A 229 17.35 8.41 6.84
CA VAL A 229 17.31 7.08 6.21
C VAL A 229 17.21 7.19 4.70
N LEU A 230 16.39 8.10 4.17
CA LEU A 230 16.26 8.34 2.74
C LEU A 230 17.59 8.76 2.13
N GLU A 231 18.28 9.74 2.72
CA GLU A 231 19.56 10.23 2.20
C GLU A 231 20.62 9.11 2.18
N GLN A 232 20.78 8.35 3.27
CA GLN A 232 21.69 7.20 3.32
C GLN A 232 21.31 6.14 2.28
N PHE A 233 20.02 5.88 2.10
CA PHE A 233 19.55 4.90 1.15
C PHE A 233 19.82 5.33 -0.30
N LEU A 234 19.61 6.61 -0.64
CA LEU A 234 19.91 7.14 -1.97
C LEU A 234 21.40 7.08 -2.30
N GLN A 235 22.28 7.38 -1.33
CA GLN A 235 23.73 7.19 -1.47
C GLN A 235 24.08 5.73 -1.78
N PHE A 236 23.49 4.79 -1.03
CA PHE A 236 23.67 3.36 -1.28
C PHE A 236 23.20 2.96 -2.68
N LEU A 237 22.02 3.43 -3.11
CA LEU A 237 21.49 3.11 -4.45
C LEU A 237 22.43 3.60 -5.55
N GLN A 238 22.94 4.83 -5.44
CA GLN A 238 23.89 5.40 -6.39
C GLN A 238 25.18 4.58 -6.46
N GLN A 239 25.77 4.24 -5.31
CA GLN A 239 26.99 3.42 -5.23
C GLN A 239 26.81 2.00 -5.79
N ASN A 240 25.59 1.48 -5.76
CA ASN A 240 25.28 0.11 -6.19
C ASN A 240 24.61 0.04 -7.57
N ASN A 241 24.61 1.15 -8.31
CA ASN A 241 24.04 1.31 -9.65
C ASN A 241 22.54 0.94 -9.71
N TYR A 242 21.78 1.37 -8.71
CA TYR A 242 20.32 1.32 -8.75
C TYR A 242 19.77 2.64 -9.28
N THR A 243 18.73 2.55 -10.11
CA THR A 243 17.98 3.70 -10.61
C THR A 243 16.62 3.76 -9.92
N VAL A 244 16.24 4.93 -9.42
CA VAL A 244 14.89 5.14 -8.92
C VAL A 244 14.01 5.65 -10.05
N ILE A 245 12.86 5.00 -10.24
CA ILE A 245 11.84 5.40 -11.22
C ILE A 245 10.48 5.52 -10.52
N THR A 246 9.56 6.26 -11.14
CA THR A 246 8.20 6.39 -10.62
C THR A 246 7.45 5.06 -10.66
N VAL A 247 6.42 4.92 -9.83
CA VAL A 247 5.54 3.74 -9.81
C VAL A 247 4.90 3.48 -11.18
N GLU A 248 4.52 4.54 -11.92
CA GLU A 248 4.01 4.42 -13.28
C GLU A 248 4.97 3.68 -14.22
N LYS A 249 6.24 4.13 -14.26
CA LYS A 249 7.28 3.52 -15.09
C LYS A 249 7.59 2.10 -14.65
N LEU A 250 7.69 1.86 -13.35
CA LEU A 250 8.01 0.55 -12.79
C LEU A 250 6.95 -0.51 -13.14
N LEU A 251 5.67 -0.13 -13.05
CA LEU A 251 4.54 -1.05 -13.21
C LEU A 251 3.89 -1.01 -14.60
N ASN A 252 4.32 -0.09 -15.48
CA ASN A 252 3.65 0.25 -16.73
C ASN A 252 2.16 0.56 -16.52
N LEU A 253 1.86 1.42 -15.55
CA LEU A 253 0.52 1.89 -15.20
C LEU A 253 0.49 3.41 -15.27
N LYS A 254 -0.71 3.98 -15.38
CA LYS A 254 -0.94 5.43 -15.27
C LYS A 254 -1.51 5.76 -13.89
N ALA A 255 -0.91 6.75 -13.23
CA ALA A 255 -1.35 7.33 -11.97
C ALA A 255 -2.56 8.25 -12.17
N TYR A 256 -2.69 8.82 -13.36
CA TYR A 256 -3.76 9.74 -13.73
C TYR A 256 -4.42 9.35 -15.05
N GLU A 257 -5.72 9.59 -15.17
CA GLU A 257 -6.49 9.51 -16.41
C GLU A 257 -7.09 10.89 -16.75
N ASN A 258 -7.23 11.15 -18.05
CA ASN A 258 -7.88 12.36 -18.54
C ASN A 258 -9.39 12.29 -18.37
#